data_AF-A0A227JFH1-F1
#
_entry.id   AF-A0A227JFH1-F1
#
_cell.length_a   1.000
_cell.length_b   1.000
_cell.length_c   1.000
_cell.angle_alpha   90.00
_cell.angle_beta   90.00
_cell.angle_gamma   90.00
#
_symmetry.space_group_name_H-M   'P 1'
#
loop_
_entity.id
_entity.type
_entity.pdbx_description
1 polymer ?
#
loop_
_entity_poly.entity_id
_entity_poly.type
_entity_poly.pdbx_seq_one_letter_code
_entity_poly.pdbx_strand_id
1 'polypeptide(L)'
;STFYAYLSGWTAQGFDFETVKEVLSNSPFHATYYHLGFFYYFIPLYFVIPLFQWMARNVDDNVLYTYLAFWMFTSTLFLFKIDGPWSNQMWLYMGYLPLGYVLFQKVPLNRSMVTLFTGFGLVALAVTFTMVVTNSLEAEKYTVGRWLSYKTLNVILAASMIFMLCRYFGEGLPKNVQKVVSFISQHSLGIYLLHPIFLWPMKEFGWYTGHPGWVIPVWIVLSGAGALAMSYLFSKSAKTRWLLP
;
A
#
# COMPACT_ATOMS: atom_id res chain seq x y z
N SER A 1 2.14 -17.33 4.47
CA SER A 1 3.60 -17.51 4.31
C SER A 1 4.13 -18.35 5.47
N THR A 2 4.73 -19.50 5.20
CA THR A 2 5.29 -20.38 6.24
C THR A 2 6.41 -19.73 7.03
N PHE A 3 7.25 -18.91 6.36
CA PHE A 3 8.30 -18.13 7.03
C PHE A 3 7.73 -17.23 8.13
N TYR A 4 6.67 -16.48 7.80
CA TYR A 4 6.08 -15.54 8.74
C TYR A 4 5.30 -16.21 9.87
N ALA A 5 4.73 -17.38 9.62
CA ALA A 5 4.13 -18.20 10.67
C ALA A 5 5.20 -18.78 11.61
N TYR A 6 6.39 -19.12 11.10
CA TYR A 6 7.52 -19.49 11.96
C TYR A 6 8.03 -18.28 12.76
N LEU A 7 8.17 -17.11 12.11
CA LEU A 7 8.61 -15.88 12.76
C LEU A 7 7.68 -15.47 13.91
N SER A 8 6.37 -15.70 13.80
CA SER A 8 5.41 -15.37 14.87
C SER A 8 5.61 -16.19 16.14
N GLY A 9 6.30 -17.33 16.09
CA GLY A 9 6.65 -18.10 17.29
C GLY A 9 7.79 -17.48 18.09
N TRP A 10 8.58 -16.56 17.53
CA TRP A 10 9.68 -15.92 18.25
C TRP A 10 9.18 -14.78 19.12
N THR A 11 9.47 -14.87 20.42
CA THR A 11 9.21 -13.85 21.46
C THR A 11 10.52 -13.50 22.18
N ALA A 12 10.49 -12.45 23.01
CA ALA A 12 11.61 -12.11 23.89
C ALA A 12 11.95 -13.22 24.89
N GLN A 13 10.99 -14.10 25.22
CA GLN A 13 11.15 -15.19 26.19
C GLN A 13 11.55 -16.52 25.53
N GLY A 14 11.59 -16.59 24.20
CA GLY A 14 11.96 -17.79 23.46
C GLY A 14 10.99 -18.10 22.31
N PHE A 15 11.07 -19.34 21.81
CA PHE A 15 10.24 -19.81 20.70
C PHE A 15 9.01 -20.58 21.21
N ASP A 16 7.82 -20.15 20.80
CA ASP A 16 6.54 -20.81 21.07
C ASP A 16 6.00 -21.49 19.80
N PHE A 17 5.94 -22.82 19.83
CA PHE A 17 5.44 -23.64 18.73
C PHE A 17 3.92 -23.61 18.58
N GLU A 18 3.17 -23.43 19.66
CA GLU A 18 1.70 -23.41 19.59
C GLU A 18 1.21 -22.19 18.82
N THR A 19 1.84 -21.02 19.03
CA THR A 19 1.60 -19.83 18.21
C THR A 19 1.85 -20.08 16.72
N VAL A 20 2.94 -20.77 16.34
CA VAL A 20 3.21 -21.10 14.93
C VAL A 20 2.11 -21.98 14.34
N LYS A 21 1.70 -23.00 15.09
CA LYS A 21 0.66 -23.94 14.67
C LYS A 21 -0.68 -23.25 14.48
N GLU A 22 -1.07 -22.37 15.40
CA GLU A 22 -2.30 -21.58 15.31
C GLU A 22 -2.29 -20.65 14.09
N VAL A 23 -1.19 -19.92 13.87
CA VAL A 23 -1.06 -19.01 12.72
C VAL A 23 -1.08 -19.79 11.40
N LEU A 24 -0.46 -20.97 11.35
CA LEU A 24 -0.52 -21.84 10.17
C LEU A 24 -1.93 -22.38 9.92
N SER A 25 -2.62 -22.88 10.95
CA SER A 25 -3.98 -23.41 10.79
C SER A 25 -4.97 -22.35 10.33
N ASN A 26 -4.79 -21.11 10.77
CA ASN A 26 -5.64 -19.98 10.37
C ASN A 26 -5.22 -19.33 9.04
N SER A 27 -4.07 -19.71 8.46
CA SER A 27 -3.52 -19.11 7.25
C SER A 27 -4.41 -19.15 5.99
N PRO A 28 -5.34 -20.11 5.80
CA PRO A 28 -6.28 -20.07 4.67
C PRO A 28 -7.27 -18.91 4.76
N PHE A 29 -7.58 -18.46 5.98
CA PHE A 29 -8.60 -17.45 6.23
C PHE A 29 -7.99 -16.10 6.61
N HIS A 30 -6.81 -16.09 7.22
CA HIS A 30 -6.15 -14.89 7.74
C HIS A 30 -4.70 -14.81 7.26
N ALA A 31 -4.18 -13.59 7.10
CA ALA A 31 -2.78 -13.42 6.76
C ALA A 31 -1.89 -13.92 7.90
N THR A 32 -0.87 -14.72 7.58
CA THR A 32 0.10 -15.25 8.57
C THR A 32 0.91 -14.16 9.26
N TYR A 33 0.85 -12.92 8.76
CA TYR A 33 1.37 -11.73 9.42
C TYR A 33 0.50 -10.54 9.03
N TYR A 34 0.22 -9.65 9.99
CA TYR A 34 -0.71 -8.55 9.78
C TYR A 34 -0.32 -7.59 8.64
N HIS A 35 0.98 -7.50 8.29
CA HIS A 35 1.47 -6.71 7.15
C HIS A 35 1.38 -7.39 5.79
N LEU A 36 1.19 -8.72 5.71
CA LEU A 36 1.03 -9.44 4.44
C LEU A 36 -0.36 -9.26 3.80
N GLY A 37 -1.33 -8.67 4.51
CA GLY A 37 -2.68 -8.48 3.99
C GLY A 37 -2.71 -7.70 2.67
N PHE A 38 -1.83 -6.70 2.51
CA PHE A 38 -1.72 -5.94 1.27
C PHE A 38 -1.19 -6.80 0.11
N PHE A 39 -0.19 -7.67 0.33
CA PHE A 39 0.28 -8.64 -0.66
C PHE A 39 -0.86 -9.54 -1.18
N TYR A 40 -1.74 -9.96 -0.27
CA TYR A 40 -2.85 -10.84 -0.63
C TYR A 40 -3.91 -10.13 -1.49
N TYR A 41 -3.99 -8.80 -1.44
CA TYR A 41 -4.82 -8.03 -2.37
C TYR A 41 -4.21 -7.92 -3.77
N PHE A 42 -2.88 -8.05 -3.95
CA PHE A 42 -2.25 -8.07 -5.27
C PHE A 42 -2.49 -9.37 -6.03
N ILE A 43 -2.54 -10.53 -5.34
CA ILE A 43 -2.70 -11.83 -5.99
C ILE A 43 -3.95 -11.86 -6.90
N PRO A 44 -5.15 -11.49 -6.40
CA PRO A 44 -6.33 -11.32 -7.25
C PRO A 44 -6.15 -10.30 -8.37
N LEU A 45 -5.40 -9.21 -8.14
CA LEU A 45 -5.18 -8.16 -9.12
C LEU A 45 -4.45 -8.70 -10.36
N TYR A 46 -3.50 -9.63 -10.19
CA TYR A 46 -2.83 -10.31 -11.30
C TYR A 46 -3.79 -11.11 -12.19
N PHE A 47 -4.89 -11.63 -11.66
CA PHE A 47 -5.91 -12.31 -12.47
C PHE A 47 -6.72 -11.34 -13.34
N VAL A 48 -6.84 -10.08 -12.94
CA VAL A 48 -7.62 -9.07 -13.68
C VAL A 48 -6.75 -8.27 -14.66
N ILE A 49 -5.42 -8.29 -14.51
CA ILE A 49 -4.49 -7.65 -15.44
C ILE A 49 -4.78 -8.00 -16.91
N PRO A 50 -4.93 -9.28 -17.31
CA PRO A 50 -5.20 -9.63 -18.70
C PRO A 50 -6.49 -8.98 -19.25
N LEU A 51 -7.53 -8.90 -18.41
CA LEU A 51 -8.79 -8.27 -18.77
C LEU A 51 -8.62 -6.76 -19.00
N PHE A 52 -7.97 -6.05 -18.07
CA PHE A 52 -7.74 -4.62 -18.21
C PHE A 52 -6.77 -4.29 -19.35
N GLN A 53 -5.76 -5.15 -19.59
CA GLN A 53 -4.86 -5.01 -20.72
C GLN A 53 -5.61 -5.18 -22.05
N TRP A 54 -6.52 -6.14 -22.14
CA TRP A 54 -7.39 -6.29 -23.30
C TRP A 54 -8.29 -5.06 -23.48
N MET A 55 -8.95 -4.61 -22.40
CA MET A 55 -9.84 -3.45 -22.41
C MET A 55 -9.12 -2.18 -22.88
N ALA A 56 -7.95 -1.89 -22.32
CA ALA A 56 -7.16 -0.70 -22.66
C ALA A 56 -6.64 -0.68 -24.11
N ARG A 57 -6.61 -1.83 -24.79
CA ARG A 57 -6.12 -1.96 -26.18
C ARG A 57 -7.24 -2.02 -27.21
N ASN A 58 -8.40 -2.56 -26.84
CA ASN A 58 -9.46 -2.92 -27.79
C ASN A 58 -10.77 -2.14 -27.59
N VAL A 59 -10.86 -1.32 -26.55
CA VAL A 59 -12.09 -0.60 -26.19
C VAL A 59 -11.82 0.90 -26.15
N ASP A 60 -12.84 1.68 -26.51
CA ASP A 60 -12.80 3.14 -26.43
C ASP A 60 -12.48 3.64 -25.01
N ASP A 61 -11.72 4.73 -24.95
CA ASP A 61 -11.36 5.40 -23.70
C ASP A 61 -12.59 5.77 -22.84
N ASN A 62 -13.73 6.04 -23.47
CA ASN A 62 -14.99 6.34 -22.78
C ASN A 62 -15.47 5.19 -21.88
N VAL A 63 -15.24 3.93 -22.27
CA VAL A 63 -15.61 2.78 -21.44
C VAL A 63 -14.72 2.72 -20.21
N LEU A 64 -13.42 2.99 -20.38
CA LEU A 64 -12.47 3.03 -19.27
C LEU A 64 -12.80 4.17 -18.29
N TYR A 65 -13.16 5.35 -18.79
CA TYR A 65 -13.59 6.48 -17.96
C TYR A 65 -14.90 6.20 -17.23
N THR A 66 -15.87 5.55 -17.90
CA THR A 66 -17.14 5.14 -17.30
C THR A 66 -16.91 4.12 -16.18
N TYR A 67 -16.06 3.13 -16.42
CA TYR A 67 -15.65 2.15 -15.41
C TYR A 67 -15.04 2.84 -14.19
N LEU A 68 -14.09 3.76 -14.39
CA LEU A 68 -13.44 4.48 -13.29
C LEU A 68 -14.42 5.38 -12.53
N ALA A 69 -15.32 6.07 -13.23
CA ALA A 69 -16.36 6.87 -12.60
C ALA A 69 -17.27 6.01 -11.72
N PHE A 70 -17.71 4.86 -12.22
CA PHE A 70 -18.52 3.91 -11.46
C PHE A 70 -17.77 3.31 -10.26
N TRP A 71 -16.50 2.97 -10.43
CA TRP A 71 -15.64 2.48 -9.35
C TRP A 71 -15.40 3.55 -8.27
N MET A 72 -15.15 4.80 -8.64
CA MET A 72 -15.02 5.92 -7.69
C MET A 72 -16.34 6.21 -6.97
N PHE A 73 -17.46 6.15 -7.69
CA PHE A 73 -18.80 6.29 -7.09
C PHE A 73 -19.06 5.21 -6.05
N THR A 74 -18.83 3.94 -6.38
CA THR A 74 -19.00 2.83 -5.44
C THR A 74 -18.01 2.88 -4.26
N SER A 75 -16.79 3.37 -4.48
CA SER A 75 -15.81 3.66 -3.41
C SER A 75 -16.28 4.78 -2.47
N THR A 76 -17.09 5.71 -2.99
CA THR A 76 -17.74 6.79 -2.22
C THR A 76 -18.89 6.24 -1.37
N LEU A 77 -19.74 5.38 -1.96
CA LEU A 77 -20.77 4.65 -1.21
C LEU A 77 -20.13 3.85 -0.07
N PHE A 78 -19.02 3.15 -0.35
CA PHE A 78 -18.27 2.43 0.65
C PHE A 78 -17.75 3.36 1.76
N LEU A 79 -17.21 4.53 1.44
CA LEU A 79 -16.78 5.52 2.46
C LEU A 79 -17.91 5.90 3.42
N PHE A 80 -19.12 6.14 2.89
CA PHE A 80 -20.30 6.53 3.65
C PHE A 80 -21.07 5.36 4.29
N LYS A 81 -20.47 4.17 4.37
CA LYS A 81 -21.08 2.96 4.95
C LYS A 81 -22.35 2.49 4.23
N ILE A 82 -22.49 2.79 2.94
CA ILE A 82 -23.55 2.28 2.08
C ILE A 82 -23.04 1.00 1.42
N ASP A 83 -23.32 -0.12 2.08
CA ASP A 83 -22.84 -1.45 1.67
C ASP A 83 -23.74 -2.11 0.62
N GLY A 84 -23.14 -2.92 -0.25
CA GLY A 84 -23.80 -3.64 -1.33
C GLY A 84 -22.82 -4.58 -2.05
N PRO A 85 -23.19 -5.15 -3.22
CA PRO A 85 -22.29 -6.01 -4.00
C PRO A 85 -20.94 -5.34 -4.33
N TRP A 86 -20.96 -4.01 -4.50
CA TRP A 86 -19.77 -3.18 -4.72
C TRP A 86 -18.84 -3.05 -3.50
N SER A 87 -19.25 -3.50 -2.32
CA SER A 87 -18.39 -3.52 -1.12
C SER A 87 -17.42 -4.69 -1.11
N ASN A 88 -17.47 -5.55 -2.13
CA ASN A 88 -16.52 -6.63 -2.31
C ASN A 88 -15.08 -6.06 -2.40
N GLN A 89 -14.18 -6.67 -1.61
CA GLN A 89 -12.80 -6.22 -1.49
C GLN A 89 -12.08 -6.18 -2.85
N MET A 90 -12.33 -7.20 -3.68
CA MET A 90 -11.69 -7.31 -4.98
C MET A 90 -12.13 -6.19 -5.91
N TRP A 91 -13.43 -5.90 -5.94
CA TRP A 91 -13.97 -4.77 -6.70
C TRP A 91 -13.34 -3.44 -6.28
N LEU A 92 -13.27 -3.19 -4.96
CA LEU A 92 -12.74 -1.93 -4.42
C LEU A 92 -11.24 -1.75 -4.66
N TYR A 93 -10.46 -2.83 -4.77
CA TYR A 93 -9.02 -2.75 -5.06
C TYR A 93 -8.67 -2.69 -6.55
N MET A 94 -9.43 -3.36 -7.42
CA MET A 94 -9.01 -3.55 -8.80
C MET A 94 -8.99 -2.25 -9.63
N GLY A 95 -9.72 -1.21 -9.23
CA GLY A 95 -9.77 0.06 -9.95
C GLY A 95 -8.48 0.90 -9.87
N TYR A 96 -7.56 0.61 -8.94
CA TYR A 96 -6.28 1.31 -8.87
C TYR A 96 -5.40 1.10 -10.10
N LEU A 97 -5.43 -0.09 -10.69
CA LEU A 97 -4.64 -0.40 -11.88
C LEU A 97 -5.08 0.41 -13.12
N PRO A 98 -6.36 0.39 -13.55
CA PRO A 98 -6.81 1.24 -14.64
C PRO A 98 -6.72 2.72 -14.32
N LEU A 99 -6.89 3.13 -13.05
CA LEU A 99 -6.68 4.53 -12.64
C LEU A 99 -5.23 4.96 -12.89
N GLY A 100 -4.26 4.18 -12.42
CA GLY A 100 -2.83 4.44 -12.65
C GLY A 100 -2.50 4.50 -14.14
N TYR A 101 -3.07 3.60 -14.95
CA TYR A 101 -2.93 3.64 -16.41
C TYR A 101 -3.47 4.94 -17.01
N VAL A 102 -4.67 5.39 -16.63
CA VAL A 102 -5.25 6.65 -17.11
C VAL A 102 -4.41 7.86 -16.68
N LEU A 103 -4.00 7.92 -15.42
CA LEU A 103 -3.13 8.99 -14.89
C LEU A 103 -1.78 9.04 -15.61
N PHE A 104 -1.25 7.90 -16.05
CA PHE A 104 0.03 7.82 -16.75
C PHE A 104 -0.08 8.11 -18.26
N GLN A 105 -1.00 7.45 -18.96
CA GLN A 105 -1.07 7.49 -20.42
C GLN A 105 -2.00 8.58 -20.97
N LYS A 106 -3.07 8.93 -20.26
CA LYS A 106 -4.17 9.73 -20.80
C LYS A 106 -4.23 11.14 -20.20
N VAL A 107 -3.82 11.30 -18.93
CA VAL A 107 -3.76 12.62 -18.29
C VAL A 107 -2.47 13.34 -18.71
N PRO A 108 -2.57 14.56 -19.27
CA PRO A 108 -1.39 15.32 -19.67
C PRO A 108 -0.59 15.78 -18.46
N LEU A 109 0.73 15.62 -18.54
CA LEU A 109 1.66 16.01 -17.47
C LEU A 109 2.00 17.51 -17.56
N ASN A 110 1.02 18.36 -17.28
CA ASN A 110 1.20 19.81 -17.22
C ASN A 110 0.91 20.36 -15.81
N ARG A 111 1.39 21.58 -15.54
CA ARG A 111 1.27 22.21 -14.22
C ARG A 111 -0.19 22.34 -13.77
N SER A 112 -1.11 22.60 -14.70
CA SER A 112 -2.54 22.74 -14.39
C SER A 112 -3.14 21.44 -13.85
N MET A 113 -2.90 20.31 -14.53
CA MET A 113 -3.39 19.00 -14.07
C MET A 113 -2.72 18.58 -12.76
N VAL A 114 -1.41 18.77 -12.62
CA VAL A 114 -0.71 18.46 -11.36
C VAL A 114 -1.26 19.31 -10.22
N THR A 115 -1.52 20.60 -10.44
CA THR A 115 -2.12 21.48 -9.43
C THR A 115 -3.54 21.03 -9.07
N LEU A 116 -4.35 20.64 -10.06
CA LEU A 116 -5.70 20.13 -9.83
C LEU A 116 -5.70 18.87 -8.95
N PHE A 117 -4.92 17.85 -9.33
CA PHE A 117 -4.81 16.61 -8.55
C PHE A 117 -4.22 16.88 -7.16
N THR A 118 -3.27 17.82 -7.04
CA THR A 118 -2.74 18.25 -5.75
C THR A 118 -3.83 18.87 -4.88
N GLY A 119 -4.67 19.74 -5.44
CA GLY A 119 -5.82 20.31 -4.74
C GLY A 119 -6.77 19.22 -4.22
N PHE A 120 -7.15 18.27 -5.07
CA PHE A 120 -8.02 17.16 -4.66
C PHE A 120 -7.39 16.29 -3.58
N GLY A 121 -6.10 15.95 -3.69
CA GLY A 121 -5.41 15.17 -2.68
C GLY A 121 -5.28 15.88 -1.35
N LEU A 122 -4.94 17.18 -1.34
CA LEU A 122 -4.85 17.98 -0.11
C LEU A 122 -6.21 18.12 0.58
N VAL A 123 -7.27 18.38 -0.18
CA VAL A 123 -8.65 18.41 0.36
C VAL A 123 -9.02 17.05 0.93
N ALA A 124 -8.73 15.96 0.22
CA ALA A 124 -8.99 14.61 0.71
C ALA A 124 -8.23 14.30 2.00
N LEU A 125 -6.96 14.67 2.10
CA LEU A 125 -6.15 14.50 3.31
C LEU A 125 -6.70 15.34 4.47
N ALA A 126 -7.07 16.60 4.23
CA ALA A 126 -7.65 17.47 5.25
C ALA A 126 -8.98 16.92 5.77
N VAL A 127 -9.89 16.52 4.88
CA VAL A 127 -11.16 15.89 5.26
C VAL A 127 -10.92 14.59 6.03
N THR A 128 -9.99 13.76 5.57
CA THR A 128 -9.63 12.50 6.26
C THR A 128 -9.16 12.78 7.68
N PHE A 129 -8.24 13.73 7.85
CA PHE A 129 -7.73 14.12 9.15
C PHE A 129 -8.85 14.62 10.07
N THR A 130 -9.64 15.59 9.60
CA THR A 130 -10.76 16.15 10.35
C THR A 130 -11.73 15.06 10.78
N MET A 131 -12.14 14.17 9.87
CA MET A 131 -13.10 13.13 10.20
C MET A 131 -12.53 12.07 11.15
N VAL A 132 -11.25 11.69 11.03
CA VAL A 132 -10.63 10.77 11.98
C VAL A 132 -10.55 11.39 13.37
N VAL A 133 -10.16 12.66 13.47
CA VAL A 133 -10.06 13.38 14.75
C VAL A 133 -11.45 13.56 15.38
N THR A 134 -12.40 14.12 14.65
CA THR A 134 -13.75 14.36 15.16
C THR A 134 -14.43 13.07 15.60
N ASN A 135 -14.40 12.01 14.77
CA ASN A 135 -14.99 10.73 15.16
C ASN A 135 -14.28 10.08 16.36
N SER A 136 -12.96 10.27 16.51
CA SER A 136 -12.22 9.75 17.65
C SER A 136 -12.56 10.49 18.94
N LEU A 137 -12.72 11.81 18.87
CA LEU A 137 -13.13 12.64 20.01
C LEU A 137 -14.56 12.31 20.43
N GLU A 138 -15.49 12.21 19.48
CA GLU A 138 -16.88 11.83 19.74
C GLU A 138 -17.01 10.42 20.34
N ALA A 139 -16.14 9.49 19.93
CA ALA A 139 -16.15 8.12 20.42
C ALA A 139 -15.34 7.93 21.72
N GLU A 140 -14.70 8.98 22.25
CA GLU A 140 -13.76 8.96 23.39
C GLU A 140 -12.65 7.91 23.26
N LYS A 141 -12.34 7.49 22.02
CA LYS A 141 -11.32 6.50 21.71
C LYS A 141 -10.84 6.69 20.28
N TYR A 142 -9.60 6.29 20.02
CA TYR A 142 -9.08 6.34 18.65
C TYR A 142 -9.91 5.46 17.71
N THR A 143 -10.62 6.09 16.77
CA THR A 143 -11.40 5.39 15.74
C THR A 143 -11.15 6.01 14.36
N VAL A 144 -10.84 5.14 13.40
CA VAL A 144 -10.52 5.58 12.03
C VAL A 144 -11.65 5.29 11.04
N GLY A 145 -12.59 4.42 11.42
CA GLY A 145 -13.68 3.98 10.56
C GLY A 145 -13.19 3.51 9.18
N ARG A 146 -13.80 4.02 8.12
CA ARG A 146 -13.38 3.77 6.72
C ARG A 146 -12.46 4.86 6.17
N TRP A 147 -12.18 5.93 6.93
CA TRP A 147 -11.45 7.11 6.44
C TRP A 147 -9.99 6.82 6.08
N LEU A 148 -9.35 5.83 6.72
CA LEU A 148 -8.00 5.39 6.36
C LEU A 148 -7.98 4.13 5.47
N SER A 149 -9.13 3.72 4.93
CA SER A 149 -9.19 2.53 4.08
C SER A 149 -8.68 2.84 2.68
N TYR A 150 -7.84 1.97 2.11
CA TYR A 150 -7.44 2.07 0.70
C TYR A 150 -8.59 1.98 -0.30
N LYS A 151 -9.82 1.76 0.13
CA LYS A 151 -10.99 1.48 -0.71
C LYS A 151 -11.92 2.68 -0.88
N THR A 152 -11.56 3.82 -0.31
CA THR A 152 -12.45 4.98 -0.23
C THR A 152 -11.96 6.10 -1.13
N LEU A 153 -12.90 6.93 -1.59
CA LEU A 153 -12.62 8.01 -2.52
C LEU A 153 -11.52 8.95 -2.04
N ASN A 154 -11.50 9.30 -0.76
CA ASN A 154 -10.47 10.19 -0.20
C ASN A 154 -9.05 9.61 -0.35
N VAL A 155 -8.88 8.29 -0.16
CA VAL A 155 -7.57 7.66 -0.36
C VAL A 155 -7.23 7.54 -1.84
N ILE A 156 -8.22 7.30 -2.70
CA ILE A 156 -8.05 7.31 -4.17
C ILE A 156 -7.54 8.68 -4.66
N LEU A 157 -8.12 9.78 -4.16
CA LEU A 157 -7.71 11.14 -4.49
C LEU A 157 -6.30 11.46 -3.97
N ALA A 158 -5.99 11.07 -2.72
CA ALA A 158 -4.65 11.24 -2.16
C ALA A 158 -3.59 10.45 -2.94
N ALA A 159 -3.89 9.20 -3.32
CA ALA A 159 -3.02 8.37 -4.15
C ALA A 159 -2.81 8.99 -5.54
N SER A 160 -3.87 9.53 -6.15
CA SER A 160 -3.80 10.20 -7.46
C SER A 160 -2.92 11.46 -7.42
N MET A 161 -3.01 12.24 -6.34
CA MET A 161 -2.10 13.36 -6.08
C MET A 161 -0.64 12.89 -6.01
N ILE A 162 -0.35 11.89 -5.16
CA ILE A 162 1.02 11.38 -4.98
C ILE A 162 1.57 10.88 -6.31
N PHE A 163 0.77 10.13 -7.07
CA PHE A 163 1.14 9.63 -8.39
C PHE A 163 1.52 10.76 -9.35
N MET A 164 0.68 11.80 -9.47
CA MET A 164 0.93 12.93 -10.36
C MET A 164 2.15 13.75 -9.93
N LEU A 165 2.35 13.97 -8.63
CA LEU A 165 3.54 14.66 -8.10
C LEU A 165 4.81 13.86 -8.37
N CYS A 166 4.82 12.56 -8.07
CA CYS A 166 5.95 11.68 -8.32
C CYS A 166 6.29 11.63 -9.81
N ARG A 167 5.29 11.59 -10.69
CA ARG A 167 5.51 11.63 -12.15
C ARG A 167 6.10 12.97 -12.58
N TYR A 168 5.49 14.09 -12.16
CA TYR A 168 5.90 15.43 -12.56
C TYR A 168 7.33 15.78 -12.13
N PHE A 169 7.69 15.47 -10.88
CA PHE A 169 9.03 15.74 -10.37
C PHE A 169 10.04 14.63 -10.73
N GLY A 170 9.57 13.40 -10.92
CA GLY A 170 10.41 12.24 -11.23
C GLY A 170 11.12 12.36 -12.58
N GLU A 171 10.44 12.88 -13.60
CA GLU A 171 11.02 13.10 -14.94
C GLU A 171 12.18 14.11 -14.93
N GLY A 172 12.20 15.05 -13.99
CA GLY A 172 13.23 16.08 -13.85
C GLY A 172 14.42 15.72 -12.96
N LEU A 173 14.50 14.49 -12.42
CA LEU A 173 15.55 14.12 -11.47
C LEU A 173 16.94 14.04 -12.13
N PRO A 174 18.03 14.49 -11.47
CA PRO A 174 19.39 14.28 -11.95
C PRO A 174 19.74 12.79 -12.09
N LYS A 175 20.61 12.44 -13.04
CA LYS A 175 21.01 11.04 -13.32
C LYS A 175 21.48 10.28 -12.06
N ASN A 176 22.20 10.94 -11.16
CA ASN A 176 22.68 10.31 -9.92
C ASN A 176 21.53 9.95 -8.98
N VAL A 177 20.51 10.82 -8.86
CA VAL A 177 19.32 10.56 -8.05
C VAL A 177 18.47 9.47 -8.70
N GLN A 178 18.30 9.51 -10.03
CA GLN A 178 17.60 8.45 -10.76
C GLN A 178 18.21 7.07 -10.55
N LYS A 179 19.56 6.96 -10.50
CA LYS A 179 20.24 5.70 -10.17
C LYS A 179 19.86 5.17 -8.80
N VAL A 180 19.82 6.04 -7.79
CA VAL A 180 19.43 5.67 -6.43
C VAL A 180 17.96 5.25 -6.37
N VAL A 181 17.06 6.04 -6.98
CA VAL A 181 15.63 5.72 -7.04
C VAL A 181 15.40 4.40 -7.78
N SER A 182 16.07 4.17 -8.90
CA SER A 182 15.98 2.93 -9.67
C SER A 182 16.48 1.73 -8.87
N PHE A 183 17.59 1.87 -8.14
CA PHE A 183 18.10 0.83 -7.24
C PHE A 183 17.08 0.47 -6.15
N ILE A 184 16.52 1.46 -5.46
CA ILE A 184 15.50 1.23 -4.43
C ILE A 184 14.23 0.61 -5.04
N SER A 185 13.79 1.13 -6.20
CA SER A 185 12.59 0.66 -6.90
C SER A 185 12.70 -0.80 -7.31
N GLN A 186 13.88 -1.23 -7.78
CA GLN A 186 14.15 -2.63 -8.12
C GLN A 186 13.95 -3.56 -6.92
N HIS A 187 14.24 -3.08 -5.70
CA HIS A 187 14.10 -3.84 -4.47
C HIS A 187 12.79 -3.56 -3.71
N SER A 188 11.87 -2.77 -4.26
CA SER A 188 10.66 -2.30 -3.56
C SER A 188 9.78 -3.42 -3.00
N LEU A 189 9.56 -4.50 -3.77
CA LEU A 189 8.78 -5.66 -3.30
C LEU A 189 9.53 -6.44 -2.20
N GLY A 190 10.86 -6.55 -2.31
CA GLY A 190 11.69 -7.11 -1.26
C GLY A 190 11.64 -6.28 0.03
N ILE A 191 11.71 -4.94 -0.07
CA ILE A 191 11.55 -4.03 1.07
C ILE A 191 10.18 -4.23 1.73
N TYR A 192 9.12 -4.25 0.93
CA TYR A 192 7.77 -4.50 1.42
C TYR A 192 7.65 -5.86 2.15
N LEU A 193 8.30 -6.91 1.65
CA LEU A 193 8.27 -8.23 2.29
C LEU A 193 9.20 -8.37 3.50
N LEU A 194 10.25 -7.57 3.64
CA LEU A 194 11.27 -7.75 4.68
C LEU A 194 11.19 -6.71 5.81
N HIS A 195 10.67 -5.50 5.56
CA HIS A 195 10.59 -4.45 6.59
C HIS A 195 9.91 -4.88 7.90
N PRO A 196 8.91 -5.79 7.94
CA PRO A 196 8.32 -6.21 9.21
C PRO A 196 9.29 -6.97 10.11
N ILE A 197 10.29 -7.65 9.55
CA ILE A 197 11.36 -8.32 10.32
C ILE A 197 12.15 -7.29 11.13
N PHE A 198 12.43 -6.14 10.53
CA PHE A 198 13.15 -5.06 11.18
C PHE A 198 12.28 -4.24 12.14
N LEU A 199 10.96 -4.29 11.99
CA LEU A 199 10.01 -3.72 12.96
C LEU A 199 9.68 -4.68 14.11
N TRP A 200 9.99 -5.97 13.99
CA TRP A 200 9.72 -6.96 15.04
C TRP A 200 10.38 -6.59 16.38
N PRO A 201 11.68 -6.21 16.46
CA PRO A 201 12.30 -5.81 17.72
C PRO A 201 11.63 -4.59 18.34
N MET A 202 11.19 -3.63 17.52
CA MET A 202 10.49 -2.44 18.00
C MET A 202 9.24 -2.83 18.79
N LYS A 203 8.45 -3.74 18.23
CA LYS A 203 7.19 -4.21 18.81
C LYS A 203 7.45 -5.08 20.05
N GLU A 204 8.35 -6.05 19.93
CA GLU A 204 8.61 -7.06 20.96
C GLU A 204 9.26 -6.45 22.20
N PHE A 205 10.22 -5.54 22.03
CA PHE A 205 10.93 -4.92 23.14
C PHE A 205 10.34 -3.57 23.58
N GLY A 206 9.21 -3.14 23.01
CA GLY A 206 8.56 -1.89 23.39
C GLY A 206 9.34 -0.62 23.04
N TRP A 207 10.21 -0.65 22.02
CA TRP A 207 11.05 0.48 21.62
C TRP A 207 10.29 1.59 20.86
N TYR A 208 8.96 1.50 20.79
CA TYR A 208 8.09 2.52 20.22
C TYR A 208 7.68 3.61 21.24
N THR A 209 8.13 3.52 22.50
CA THR A 209 7.69 4.35 23.64
C THR A 209 8.20 5.81 23.66
N GLY A 210 8.83 6.29 22.59
CA GLY A 210 9.32 7.67 22.48
C GLY A 210 8.36 8.64 21.78
N HIS A 211 8.78 9.90 21.64
CA HIS A 211 7.98 10.91 20.94
C HIS A 211 7.82 10.54 19.44
N PRO A 212 6.59 10.48 18.90
CA PRO A 212 6.33 10.00 17.54
C PRO A 212 7.13 10.74 16.45
N GLY A 213 7.38 12.04 16.65
CA GLY A 213 8.10 12.90 15.71
C GLY A 213 9.54 12.47 15.40
N TRP A 214 10.19 11.66 16.25
CA TRP A 214 11.52 11.10 15.94
C TRP A 214 11.50 9.57 15.89
N VAL A 215 10.66 8.91 16.70
CA VAL A 215 10.53 7.45 16.71
C VAL A 215 10.12 6.96 15.32
N ILE A 216 9.10 7.57 14.71
CA ILE A 216 8.61 7.15 13.40
C ILE A 216 9.71 7.32 12.32
N PRO A 217 10.35 8.50 12.14
CA PRO A 217 11.46 8.65 11.19
C PRO A 217 12.60 7.65 11.40
N VAL A 218 13.04 7.42 12.64
CA VAL A 218 14.13 6.49 12.95
C VAL A 218 13.77 5.08 12.49
N TRP A 219 12.56 4.61 12.81
CA TRP A 219 12.13 3.27 12.42
C TRP A 219 11.84 3.13 10.93
N ILE A 220 11.42 4.19 10.24
CA ILE A 220 11.35 4.21 8.77
C ILE A 220 12.74 3.98 8.18
N VAL A 221 13.77 4.69 8.67
CA VAL A 221 15.14 4.56 8.18
C VAL A 221 15.70 3.17 8.49
N LEU A 222 15.58 2.70 9.74
CA LEU A 222 16.12 1.39 10.15
C LEU A 222 15.45 0.25 9.40
N SER A 223 14.11 0.22 9.36
CA SER A 223 13.39 -0.86 8.68
C SER A 223 13.56 -0.81 7.17
N GLY A 224 13.51 0.38 6.57
CA GLY A 224 13.70 0.57 5.13
C GLY A 224 15.12 0.22 4.68
N ALA A 225 16.15 0.73 5.36
CA ALA A 225 17.55 0.46 5.03
C ALA A 225 17.92 -1.00 5.28
N GLY A 226 17.49 -1.59 6.40
CA GLY A 226 17.71 -3.00 6.70
C GLY A 226 17.06 -3.91 5.66
N ALA A 227 15.81 -3.64 5.31
CA ALA A 227 15.08 -4.41 4.31
C ALA A 227 15.69 -4.27 2.90
N LEU A 228 16.12 -3.05 2.52
CA LEU A 228 16.81 -2.81 1.26
C LEU A 228 18.15 -3.55 1.19
N ALA A 229 18.96 -3.45 2.24
CA ALA A 229 20.26 -4.14 2.32
C ALA A 229 20.07 -5.66 2.21
N MET A 230 19.11 -6.22 2.94
CA MET A 230 18.82 -7.66 2.91
C MET A 230 18.28 -8.10 1.54
N SER A 231 17.36 -7.34 0.93
CA SER A 231 16.86 -7.62 -0.43
C SER A 231 18.00 -7.61 -1.45
N TYR A 232 18.91 -6.63 -1.36
CA TYR A 232 20.10 -6.55 -2.21
C TYR A 232 21.06 -7.72 -2.00
N LEU A 233 21.31 -8.14 -0.76
CA LEU A 233 22.16 -9.30 -0.48
C LEU A 233 21.55 -10.59 -1.03
N PHE A 234 20.24 -10.75 -0.94
CA PHE A 234 19.54 -11.92 -1.46
C PHE A 234 19.62 -12.00 -2.98
N SER A 235 19.55 -10.86 -3.68
CA SER A 235 19.61 -10.80 -5.15
C SER A 235 20.98 -11.17 -5.73
N LYS A 236 22.06 -11.05 -4.92
CA LYS A 236 23.43 -11.41 -5.32
C LYS A 236 23.72 -12.90 -5.33
N SER A 237 23.00 -13.70 -4.54
CA SER A 237 23.30 -15.13 -4.39
C SER A 237 22.34 -15.97 -5.24
N ALA A 238 22.89 -16.87 -6.06
CA ALA A 238 22.11 -17.81 -6.85
C ALA A 238 21.16 -18.68 -6.01
N LYS A 239 21.51 -18.93 -4.74
CA LYS A 239 20.71 -19.75 -3.82
C LYS A 239 19.51 -19.03 -3.23
N THR A 240 19.55 -17.70 -3.13
CA THR A 240 18.54 -16.90 -2.42
C THR A 240 17.78 -15.94 -3.33
N ARG A 241 18.28 -15.65 -4.53
CA ARG A 241 17.68 -14.66 -5.44
C ARG A 241 16.27 -15.01 -5.94
N TRP A 242 15.81 -16.25 -5.74
CA TRP A 242 14.46 -16.67 -6.09
C TRP A 242 13.46 -16.41 -4.94
N LEU A 243 13.94 -16.16 -3.72
CA LEU A 243 13.10 -15.93 -2.54
C LEU A 243 12.43 -14.55 -2.56
N LEU A 244 13.10 -13.58 -3.18
CA LEU A 244 12.62 -12.21 -3.35
C LEU A 244 12.86 -11.83 -4.82
N PRO A 245 11.88 -11.21 -5.48
CA PRO A 245 12.01 -10.77 -6.87
C PRO A 245 13.09 -9.70 -7.06
#